data_AF-A0A3B9JPJ0-F1
#
_entry.id   AF-A0A3B9JPJ0-F1
#
_cell.length_a   1.000
_cell.length_b   1.000
_cell.length_c   1.000
_cell.angle_alpha   90.00
_cell.angle_beta   90.00
_cell.angle_gamma   90.00
#
_symmetry.space_group_name_H-M   'P 1'
#
loop_
_entity.id
_entity.type
_entity.pdbx_description
1 polymer ?
#
loop_
_entity_poly.entity_id
_entity_poly.type
_entity_poly.pdbx_seq_one_letter_code
_entity_poly.pdbx_strand_id
1 'polypeptide(L)'
;MLSPKNLHAYPKFWPHKKGLVPAPLLPMSRKEMDELGWDCCDIIIVTGDAYVDHPSFGMAIIGRLLESQGFRVGIISQPDWHSADAFRQLGKPSLFFAVASGNMDSMVNHYTAEKRPRSDDAYTAGAMSGKRPDRATTVYTQRAKEAYKGIPVIIGGIEASLRRIAQYDHWSQTIRRSILPDSKADLLLFGNAERAVVEVAHRVAAGEDIKQITDIRGTAYMRQGIPEGWTVLDSSEIDADKSLVHPQTDPYADTSAKDKQGCGDKNNQTKPSKIDPNQGAVQV
;
A
#
# COMPACT_ATOMS: atom_id res chain seq x y z
N MET A 1 17.61 -3.32 9.33
CA MET A 1 16.51 -2.36 9.11
C MET A 1 16.88 -1.04 9.77
N LEU A 2 16.72 0.08 9.08
CA LEU A 2 16.97 1.40 9.63
C LEU A 2 15.96 1.76 10.73
N SER A 3 16.37 2.57 11.70
CA SER A 3 15.46 3.15 12.70
C SER A 3 14.54 4.17 12.02
N PRO A 4 13.22 4.16 12.30
CA PRO A 4 12.29 5.05 11.62
C PRO A 4 12.60 6.52 11.95
N LYS A 5 12.77 7.33 10.91
CA LYS A 5 12.93 8.78 11.07
C LYS A 5 11.60 9.42 11.47
N ASN A 6 11.68 10.52 12.21
CA ASN A 6 10.51 11.34 12.51
C ASN A 6 9.97 11.96 11.21
N LEU A 7 8.64 12.03 11.06
CA LEU A 7 7.96 12.60 9.88
C LEU A 7 8.39 14.03 9.55
N HIS A 8 8.74 14.82 10.57
CA HIS A 8 9.14 16.22 10.42
C HIS A 8 10.66 16.42 10.38
N ALA A 9 11.44 15.33 10.35
CA ALA A 9 12.90 15.43 10.30
C ALA A 9 13.45 15.71 8.89
N TYR A 10 12.64 15.52 7.84
CA TYR A 10 13.06 15.79 6.48
C TYR A 10 12.98 17.29 6.17
N PRO A 11 13.97 17.87 5.47
CA PRO A 11 13.84 19.22 4.95
C PRO A 11 12.71 19.25 3.91
N LYS A 12 11.95 20.35 3.86
CA LYS A 12 10.92 20.53 2.83
C LYS A 12 11.55 20.48 1.44
N PHE A 13 10.98 19.69 0.53
CA PHE A 13 11.52 19.51 -0.82
C PHE A 13 11.59 20.84 -1.58
N TRP A 14 10.46 21.56 -1.64
CA TRP A 14 10.42 22.97 -2.00
C TRP A 14 10.31 23.84 -0.73
N PRO A 15 11.37 24.57 -0.34
CA PRO A 15 11.30 25.53 0.77
C PRO A 15 10.25 26.61 0.48
N HIS A 16 9.52 27.08 1.50
CA HIS A 16 8.52 28.15 1.33
C HIS A 16 9.14 29.43 0.76
N LYS A 17 10.42 29.72 1.09
CA LYS A 17 11.17 30.83 0.49
C LYS A 17 11.41 30.70 -1.02
N LYS A 18 11.27 29.49 -1.57
CA LYS A 18 11.34 29.21 -3.02
C LYS A 18 9.95 29.15 -3.69
N GLY A 19 8.88 29.56 -3.00
CA GLY A 19 7.59 29.85 -3.65
C GLY A 19 6.53 28.75 -3.63
N LEU A 20 6.73 27.62 -2.95
CA LEU A 20 5.64 26.66 -2.78
C LEU A 20 4.67 27.13 -1.68
N VAL A 21 3.55 27.70 -2.12
CA VAL A 21 2.37 27.97 -1.29
C VAL A 21 1.47 26.73 -1.36
N PRO A 22 1.01 26.17 -0.23
CA PRO A 22 0.04 25.08 -0.25
C PRO A 22 -1.19 25.45 -1.06
N ALA A 23 -1.63 24.56 -1.94
CA ALA A 23 -2.80 24.75 -2.76
C ALA A 23 -4.06 24.73 -1.88
N PRO A 24 -5.06 25.61 -2.09
CA PRO A 24 -6.31 25.56 -1.34
C PRO A 24 -6.98 24.18 -1.43
N LEU A 25 -6.92 23.56 -2.60
CA LEU A 25 -7.26 22.16 -2.90
C LEU A 25 -6.18 21.57 -3.79
N LEU A 26 -5.96 20.26 -3.74
CA LEU A 26 -5.03 19.62 -4.66
C LEU A 26 -5.54 19.78 -6.11
N PRO A 27 -4.72 20.27 -7.06
CA PRO A 27 -5.17 20.48 -8.43
C PRO A 27 -5.56 19.16 -9.10
N MET A 28 -6.66 19.19 -9.83
CA MET A 28 -7.18 18.09 -10.65
C MET A 28 -7.05 18.35 -12.15
N SER A 29 -6.72 19.58 -12.55
CA SER A 29 -6.58 20.02 -13.93
C SER A 29 -5.32 20.86 -14.15
N ARG A 30 -4.88 20.96 -15.42
CA ARG A 30 -3.80 21.89 -15.80
C ARG A 30 -4.12 23.34 -15.48
N LYS A 31 -5.38 23.75 -15.67
CA LYS A 31 -5.79 25.12 -15.36
C LYS A 31 -5.56 25.48 -13.89
N GLU A 32 -5.92 24.60 -12.97
CA GLU A 32 -5.67 24.82 -11.53
C GLU A 32 -4.16 24.82 -11.22
N MET A 33 -3.35 24.01 -11.93
CA MET A 33 -1.89 24.08 -11.80
C MET A 33 -1.33 25.43 -12.29
N ASP A 34 -1.86 25.97 -13.40
CA ASP A 34 -1.46 27.28 -13.93
C ASP A 34 -1.82 28.41 -12.94
N GLU A 35 -2.99 28.32 -12.29
CA GLU A 35 -3.41 29.24 -11.22
C GLU A 35 -2.48 29.18 -10.00
N LEU A 36 -1.88 28.01 -9.71
CA LEU A 36 -0.87 27.81 -8.68
C LEU A 36 0.56 28.14 -9.14
N GLY A 37 0.76 28.43 -10.43
CA GLY A 37 2.09 28.66 -11.02
C GLY A 37 2.96 27.40 -11.10
N TRP A 38 2.36 26.21 -11.15
CA TRP A 38 3.07 24.93 -11.20
C TRP A 38 3.24 24.43 -12.64
N ASP A 39 4.49 24.21 -13.07
CA ASP A 39 4.79 23.60 -14.36
C ASP A 39 4.47 22.09 -14.41
N CYS A 40 4.70 21.39 -13.30
CA CYS A 40 4.43 19.97 -13.11
C CYS A 40 4.07 19.66 -11.66
N CYS A 41 3.37 18.55 -11.45
CA CYS A 41 3.26 17.93 -10.13
C CYS A 41 4.53 17.10 -9.87
N ASP A 42 4.98 17.06 -8.62
CA ASP A 42 6.04 16.12 -8.24
C ASP A 42 5.48 14.72 -8.08
N ILE A 43 4.31 14.62 -7.45
CA ILE A 43 3.59 13.39 -7.21
C ILE A 43 2.17 13.56 -7.71
N ILE A 44 1.67 12.58 -8.47
CA ILE A 44 0.26 12.53 -8.87
C ILE A 44 -0.39 11.34 -8.17
N ILE A 45 -1.41 11.63 -7.37
CA ILE A 45 -2.24 10.60 -6.74
C ILE A 45 -3.35 10.23 -7.72
N VAL A 46 -3.57 8.93 -7.94
CA VAL A 46 -4.71 8.42 -8.69
C VAL A 46 -5.60 7.63 -7.73
N THR A 47 -6.87 8.01 -7.67
CA THR A 47 -7.85 7.41 -6.76
C THR A 47 -9.10 6.97 -7.49
N GLY A 48 -9.70 5.86 -7.02
CA GLY A 48 -11.00 5.40 -7.49
C GLY A 48 -12.18 6.13 -6.85
N ASP A 49 -11.95 6.98 -5.87
CA ASP A 49 -13.00 7.79 -5.24
C ASP A 49 -13.07 9.20 -5.81
N ALA A 50 -14.21 9.85 -5.66
CA ALA A 50 -14.33 11.30 -5.80
C ALA A 50 -13.34 12.00 -4.86
N TYR A 51 -12.64 13.03 -5.35
CA TYR A 51 -11.79 13.84 -4.48
C TYR A 51 -12.65 14.68 -3.54
N VAL A 52 -12.56 14.37 -2.25
CA VAL A 52 -13.10 15.17 -1.15
C VAL A 52 -11.95 15.43 -0.20
N ASP A 53 -11.61 16.70 0.00
CA ASP A 53 -10.51 17.10 0.87
C ASP A 53 -10.92 17.06 2.35
N HIS A 54 -11.11 15.84 2.86
CA HIS A 54 -11.62 15.57 4.20
C HIS A 54 -10.81 14.45 4.87
N PRO A 55 -10.56 14.48 6.19
CA PRO A 55 -9.79 13.46 6.91
C PRO A 55 -10.39 12.04 6.88
N SER A 56 -11.63 11.87 6.42
CA SER A 56 -12.19 10.52 6.18
C SER A 56 -11.72 9.90 4.86
N PHE A 57 -11.03 10.68 4.00
CA PHE A 57 -10.51 10.22 2.72
C PHE A 57 -9.00 10.05 2.82
N GLY A 58 -8.54 8.79 2.80
CA GLY A 58 -7.12 8.47 2.99
C GLY A 58 -6.22 9.15 1.96
N MET A 59 -6.67 9.27 0.72
CA MET A 59 -5.91 9.92 -0.36
C MET A 59 -5.77 11.43 -0.16
N ALA A 60 -6.76 12.09 0.44
CA ALA A 60 -6.65 13.50 0.82
C ALA A 60 -5.59 13.67 1.93
N ILE A 61 -5.61 12.83 2.97
CA ILE A 61 -4.60 12.85 4.03
C ILE A 61 -3.20 12.65 3.47
N ILE A 62 -3.00 11.64 2.62
CA ILE A 62 -1.69 11.37 2.03
C ILE A 62 -1.24 12.53 1.14
N GLY A 63 -2.13 13.11 0.35
CA GLY A 63 -1.82 14.28 -0.47
C GLY A 63 -1.40 15.49 0.35
N ARG A 64 -2.16 15.82 1.41
CA ARG A 64 -1.82 16.92 2.34
C ARG A 64 -0.56 16.64 3.15
N LEU A 65 -0.31 15.39 3.52
CA LEU A 65 0.92 14.99 4.18
C LEU A 65 2.12 15.24 3.26
N LEU A 66 2.06 14.81 2.00
CA LEU A 66 3.14 15.03 1.03
C LEU A 66 3.33 16.53 0.72
N GLU A 67 2.24 17.29 0.62
CA GLU A 67 2.31 18.75 0.48
C GLU A 67 2.97 19.41 1.71
N SER A 68 2.71 18.92 2.93
CA SER A 68 3.36 19.41 4.15
C SER A 68 4.88 19.14 4.16
N GLN A 69 5.33 18.12 3.43
CA GLN A 69 6.75 17.83 3.16
C GLN A 69 7.34 18.71 2.05
N GLY A 70 6.54 19.61 1.48
CA GLY A 70 6.96 20.55 0.45
C GLY A 70 6.97 19.97 -0.97
N PHE A 71 6.17 18.94 -1.26
CA PHE A 71 5.97 18.45 -2.63
C PHE A 71 4.76 19.12 -3.28
N ARG A 72 4.81 19.30 -4.61
CA ARG A 72 3.63 19.66 -5.40
C ARG A 72 2.84 18.40 -5.71
N VAL A 73 1.64 18.31 -5.18
CA VAL A 73 0.81 17.10 -5.29
C VAL A 73 -0.44 17.41 -6.06
N GLY A 74 -0.70 16.67 -7.13
CA GLY A 74 -1.96 16.71 -7.86
C GLY A 74 -2.76 15.42 -7.67
N ILE A 75 -4.05 15.46 -7.95
CA ILE A 75 -4.92 14.29 -7.81
C ILE A 75 -5.76 14.04 -9.08
N ILE A 76 -5.79 12.80 -9.53
CA ILE A 76 -6.64 12.30 -10.61
C ILE A 76 -7.71 11.42 -9.95
N SER A 77 -8.92 11.94 -9.87
CA SER A 77 -10.07 11.30 -9.25
C SER A 77 -10.93 10.61 -10.30
N GLN A 78 -11.16 9.31 -10.15
CA GLN A 78 -12.03 8.51 -11.02
C GLN A 78 -11.74 8.68 -12.52
N PRO A 79 -10.46 8.55 -12.95
CA PRO A 79 -10.13 8.68 -14.37
C PRO A 79 -10.85 7.60 -15.18
N ASP A 80 -11.25 7.95 -16.40
CA ASP A 80 -11.67 6.96 -17.38
C ASP A 80 -10.50 6.00 -17.68
N TRP A 81 -10.69 4.72 -17.32
CA TRP A 81 -9.67 3.68 -17.48
C TRP A 81 -9.71 2.99 -18.84
N HIS A 82 -10.62 3.37 -19.72
CA HIS A 82 -10.65 2.86 -21.09
C HIS A 82 -9.52 3.43 -21.95
N SER A 83 -8.93 4.57 -21.56
CA SER A 83 -7.74 5.17 -22.19
C SER A 83 -6.69 5.61 -21.17
N ALA A 84 -5.42 5.62 -21.56
CA ALA A 84 -4.35 6.24 -20.78
C ALA A 84 -4.40 7.79 -20.79
N ASP A 85 -5.20 8.40 -21.66
CA ASP A 85 -5.25 9.87 -21.79
C ASP A 85 -5.80 10.56 -20.54
N ALA A 86 -6.75 9.95 -19.84
CA ALA A 86 -7.25 10.48 -18.56
C ALA A 86 -6.14 10.59 -17.50
N PHE A 87 -5.11 9.74 -17.59
CA PHE A 87 -3.96 9.73 -16.68
C PHE A 87 -2.89 10.76 -17.10
N ARG A 88 -3.05 11.41 -18.26
CA ARG A 88 -2.19 12.50 -18.76
C ARG A 88 -2.74 13.89 -18.42
N GLN A 89 -3.91 13.99 -17.78
CA GLN A 89 -4.59 15.28 -17.55
C GLN A 89 -3.76 16.30 -16.75
N LEU A 90 -2.91 15.83 -15.82
CA LEU A 90 -2.00 16.66 -15.03
C LEU A 90 -0.56 16.66 -15.58
N GLY A 91 -0.33 16.00 -16.72
CA GLY A 91 0.99 15.80 -17.29
C GLY A 91 1.84 14.73 -16.60
N LYS A 92 3.13 14.74 -16.93
CA LYS A 92 4.13 13.84 -16.38
C LYS A 92 4.53 14.31 -14.98
N PRO A 93 4.44 13.46 -13.93
CA PRO A 93 4.95 13.82 -12.62
C PRO A 93 6.48 13.82 -12.63
N SER A 94 7.11 14.67 -11.81
CA SER A 94 8.58 14.74 -11.72
C SER A 94 9.17 13.55 -10.95
N LEU A 95 8.42 12.97 -10.00
CA LEU A 95 8.87 11.85 -9.16
C LEU A 95 8.13 10.54 -9.48
N PHE A 96 6.82 10.43 -9.19
CA PHE A 96 6.07 9.18 -9.35
C PHE A 96 4.55 9.36 -9.35
N PHE A 97 3.85 8.30 -9.76
CA PHE A 97 2.42 8.14 -9.50
C PHE A 97 2.18 7.35 -8.21
N ALA A 98 1.22 7.79 -7.40
CA ALA A 98 0.72 7.07 -6.24
C ALA A 98 -0.72 6.60 -6.51
N VAL A 99 -0.98 5.30 -6.51
CA VAL A 99 -2.27 4.74 -6.96
C VAL A 99 -2.96 3.99 -5.82
N ALA A 100 -4.25 4.24 -5.64
CA ALA A 100 -5.12 3.48 -4.73
C ALA A 100 -6.52 3.31 -5.33
N SER A 101 -7.23 2.27 -4.90
CA SER A 101 -8.64 2.06 -5.26
C SER A 101 -9.60 3.09 -4.67
N GLY A 102 -9.16 3.83 -3.65
CA GLY A 102 -9.98 4.70 -2.82
C GLY A 102 -9.99 4.24 -1.36
N ASN A 103 -11.01 4.66 -0.62
CA ASN A 103 -11.27 4.35 0.77
C ASN A 103 -11.80 2.93 0.97
N MET A 104 -12.29 2.28 -0.09
CA MET A 104 -12.78 0.91 -0.05
C MET A 104 -12.26 0.10 -1.25
N ASP A 105 -12.28 -1.22 -1.12
CA ASP A 105 -11.94 -2.13 -2.22
C ASP A 105 -12.95 -1.96 -3.37
N SER A 106 -12.44 -1.85 -4.58
CA SER A 106 -13.23 -1.64 -5.80
C SER A 106 -14.31 -2.71 -6.02
N MET A 107 -14.04 -3.97 -5.68
CA MET A 107 -15.01 -5.04 -5.83
C MET A 107 -16.15 -4.92 -4.81
N VAL A 108 -15.83 -4.52 -3.58
CA VAL A 108 -16.84 -4.29 -2.52
C VAL A 108 -17.73 -3.08 -2.85
N ASN A 109 -17.18 -2.08 -3.53
CA ASN A 109 -17.94 -0.95 -4.04
C ASN A 109 -18.89 -1.36 -5.18
N HIS A 110 -18.50 -2.30 -6.04
CA HIS A 110 -19.33 -2.74 -7.16
C HIS A 110 -20.32 -3.84 -6.81
N TYR A 111 -20.04 -4.66 -5.79
CA TYR A 111 -20.78 -5.88 -5.53
C TYR A 111 -21.18 -6.06 -4.06
N THR A 112 -22.29 -6.75 -3.82
CA THR A 112 -22.65 -7.28 -2.49
C THR A 112 -21.82 -8.52 -2.17
N ALA A 113 -21.88 -9.00 -0.92
CA ALA A 113 -21.22 -10.25 -0.51
C ALA A 113 -21.71 -11.47 -1.33
N GLU A 114 -22.96 -11.43 -1.78
CA GLU A 114 -23.57 -12.42 -2.67
C GLU A 114 -23.24 -12.18 -4.16
N LYS A 115 -22.26 -11.32 -4.46
CA LYS A 115 -21.79 -10.98 -5.82
C LYS A 115 -22.84 -10.32 -6.70
N ARG A 116 -23.87 -9.68 -6.12
CA ARG A 116 -24.85 -8.90 -6.88
C ARG A 116 -24.31 -7.50 -7.16
N PRO A 117 -24.47 -6.96 -8.37
CA PRO A 117 -24.03 -5.60 -8.67
C PRO A 117 -24.81 -4.59 -7.83
N ARG A 118 -24.11 -3.58 -7.31
CA ARG A 118 -24.69 -2.41 -6.65
C ARG A 118 -25.06 -1.37 -7.70
N SER A 119 -26.20 -0.72 -7.51
CA SER A 119 -26.67 0.37 -8.37
C SER A 119 -26.07 1.73 -8.02
N ASP A 120 -25.43 1.81 -6.85
CA ASP A 120 -24.89 3.03 -6.27
C ASP A 120 -23.44 2.84 -5.80
N ASP A 121 -22.73 3.96 -5.65
CA ASP A 121 -21.36 3.98 -5.18
C ASP A 121 -21.16 5.15 -4.20
N ALA A 122 -21.02 4.83 -2.92
CA ALA A 122 -20.97 5.80 -1.82
C ALA A 122 -19.79 6.79 -1.93
N TYR A 123 -18.75 6.45 -2.69
CA TYR A 123 -17.57 7.29 -2.86
C TYR A 123 -17.50 7.96 -4.24
N THR A 124 -18.60 7.93 -4.99
CA THR A 124 -18.73 8.61 -6.27
C THR A 124 -19.66 9.82 -6.14
N ALA A 125 -19.33 10.92 -6.83
CA ALA A 125 -20.20 12.09 -6.88
C ALA A 125 -21.60 11.72 -7.39
N GLY A 126 -22.63 12.11 -6.63
CA GLY A 126 -24.03 11.76 -6.95
C GLY A 126 -24.36 10.27 -6.80
N ALA A 127 -23.53 9.50 -6.10
CA ALA A 127 -23.66 8.06 -5.89
C ALA A 127 -23.73 7.23 -7.19
N MET A 128 -23.20 7.75 -8.30
CA MET A 128 -23.26 7.07 -9.61
C MET A 128 -22.43 5.78 -9.61
N SER A 129 -23.02 4.67 -10.03
CA SER A 129 -22.29 3.43 -10.27
C SER A 129 -21.37 3.51 -11.50
N GLY A 130 -20.33 2.68 -11.55
CA GLY A 130 -19.53 2.46 -12.76
C GLY A 130 -18.53 3.57 -13.08
N LYS A 131 -18.07 4.32 -12.07
CA LYS A 131 -17.02 5.35 -12.21
C LYS A 131 -15.61 4.87 -11.88
N ARG A 132 -15.44 3.59 -11.53
CA ARG A 132 -14.13 2.94 -11.37
C ARG A 132 -14.17 1.54 -12.00
N PRO A 133 -13.01 0.94 -12.35
CA PRO A 133 -12.97 -0.45 -12.77
C PRO A 133 -12.97 -1.42 -11.59
N ASP A 134 -13.34 -2.66 -11.86
CA ASP A 134 -12.97 -3.78 -11.00
C ASP A 134 -11.45 -3.87 -10.86
N ARG A 135 -10.99 -4.14 -9.64
CA ARG A 135 -9.57 -4.18 -9.29
C ARG A 135 -8.85 -2.90 -9.66
N ALA A 136 -9.45 -1.78 -9.25
CA ALA A 136 -9.06 -0.43 -9.64
C ALA A 136 -7.56 -0.16 -9.51
N THR A 137 -6.95 -0.58 -8.40
CA THR A 137 -5.51 -0.40 -8.18
C THR A 137 -4.67 -0.99 -9.31
N THR A 138 -4.99 -2.21 -9.76
CA THR A 138 -4.28 -2.89 -10.86
C THR A 138 -4.46 -2.14 -12.17
N VAL A 139 -5.71 -1.82 -12.52
CA VAL A 139 -6.03 -1.16 -13.81
C VAL A 139 -5.42 0.23 -13.88
N TYR A 140 -5.58 1.03 -12.82
CA TYR A 140 -5.03 2.38 -12.75
C TYR A 140 -3.49 2.39 -12.76
N THR A 141 -2.85 1.41 -12.12
CA THR A 141 -1.39 1.26 -12.20
C THR A 141 -0.94 1.04 -13.64
N GLN A 142 -1.58 0.11 -14.35
CA GLN A 142 -1.24 -0.19 -15.74
C GLN A 142 -1.44 1.03 -16.64
N ARG A 143 -2.54 1.77 -16.46
CA ARG A 143 -2.81 3.00 -17.22
C ARG A 143 -1.83 4.14 -16.89
N ALA A 144 -1.44 4.31 -15.64
CA ALA A 144 -0.39 5.27 -15.26
C ALA A 144 0.96 4.93 -15.93
N LYS A 145 1.32 3.64 -15.98
CA LYS A 145 2.53 3.19 -16.69
C LYS A 145 2.45 3.35 -18.21
N GLU A 146 1.27 3.18 -18.79
CA GLU A 146 1.00 3.44 -20.21
C GLU A 146 1.05 4.94 -20.54
N ALA A 147 0.53 5.79 -19.65
CA ALA A 147 0.52 7.24 -19.80
C ALA A 147 1.95 7.80 -19.88
N TYR A 148 2.83 7.36 -18.97
CA TYR A 148 4.23 7.76 -18.91
C TYR A 148 5.17 6.60 -18.56
N LYS A 149 5.77 6.01 -19.59
CA LYS A 149 6.78 4.95 -19.43
C LYS A 149 8.00 5.46 -18.66
N GLY A 150 8.49 4.65 -17.74
CA GLY A 150 9.70 4.93 -16.95
C GLY A 150 9.47 5.78 -15.70
N ILE A 151 8.25 6.30 -15.50
CA ILE A 151 7.88 6.90 -14.23
C ILE A 151 7.53 5.79 -13.23
N PRO A 152 8.10 5.80 -12.01
CA PRO A 152 7.72 4.88 -10.96
C PRO A 152 6.23 4.96 -10.63
N VAL A 153 5.61 3.82 -10.35
CA VAL A 153 4.25 3.74 -9.82
C VAL A 153 4.26 3.02 -8.49
N ILE A 154 3.78 3.72 -7.47
CA ILE A 154 3.66 3.23 -6.10
C ILE A 154 2.19 2.94 -5.82
N ILE A 155 1.87 1.77 -5.30
CA ILE A 155 0.50 1.38 -4.96
C ILE A 155 0.29 1.33 -3.45
N GLY A 156 -0.92 1.66 -3.00
CA GLY A 156 -1.29 1.63 -1.60
C GLY A 156 -2.80 1.55 -1.37
N GLY A 157 -3.22 1.83 -0.15
CA GLY A 157 -4.62 1.73 0.26
C GLY A 157 -5.06 0.30 0.59
N ILE A 158 -6.35 0.15 0.88
CA ILE A 158 -6.93 -1.11 1.37
C ILE A 158 -6.74 -2.25 0.36
N GLU A 159 -7.07 -2.00 -0.91
CA GLU A 159 -6.99 -3.03 -1.96
C GLU A 159 -5.56 -3.55 -2.16
N ALA A 160 -4.56 -2.65 -2.23
CA ALA A 160 -3.17 -3.07 -2.34
C ALA A 160 -2.67 -3.79 -1.08
N SER A 161 -2.99 -3.24 0.10
CA SER A 161 -2.53 -3.77 1.39
C SER A 161 -3.00 -5.20 1.64
N LEU A 162 -4.28 -5.48 1.37
CA LEU A 162 -4.85 -6.81 1.57
C LEU A 162 -4.32 -7.81 0.55
N ARG A 163 -4.14 -7.38 -0.71
CA ARG A 163 -3.67 -8.23 -1.83
C ARG A 163 -2.15 -8.28 -1.98
N ARG A 164 -1.39 -7.87 -0.94
CA ARG A 164 0.08 -7.81 -1.00
C ARG A 164 0.75 -9.19 -1.01
N ILE A 165 0.11 -10.19 -0.41
CA ILE A 165 0.54 -11.60 -0.38
C ILE A 165 -0.42 -12.45 -1.21
N ALA A 166 -0.05 -13.71 -1.44
CA ALA A 166 -0.98 -14.67 -2.02
C ALA A 166 -2.22 -14.80 -1.12
N GLN A 167 -3.41 -14.77 -1.73
CA GLN A 167 -4.67 -14.79 -1.01
C GLN A 167 -5.73 -15.56 -1.79
N TYR A 168 -6.71 -16.12 -1.06
CA TYR A 168 -7.94 -16.63 -1.67
C TYR A 168 -8.81 -15.45 -2.10
N ASP A 169 -9.13 -15.39 -3.39
CA ASP A 169 -9.99 -14.38 -3.96
C ASP A 169 -11.42 -14.90 -4.04
N HIS A 170 -12.27 -14.42 -3.13
CA HIS A 170 -13.69 -14.82 -3.07
C HIS A 170 -14.43 -14.55 -4.39
N TRP A 171 -14.05 -13.52 -5.14
CA TRP A 171 -14.71 -13.14 -6.39
C TRP A 171 -14.51 -14.22 -7.46
N SER A 172 -13.26 -14.63 -7.71
CA SER A 172 -12.92 -15.68 -8.68
C SER A 172 -12.86 -17.11 -8.11
N GLN A 173 -13.02 -17.30 -6.81
CA GLN A 173 -12.91 -18.60 -6.11
C GLN A 173 -11.56 -19.30 -6.36
N THR A 174 -10.48 -18.52 -6.46
CA THR A 174 -9.13 -19.02 -6.74
C THR A 174 -8.09 -18.37 -5.84
N ILE A 175 -6.96 -19.06 -5.64
CA ILE A 175 -5.79 -18.43 -5.03
C ILE A 175 -5.16 -17.50 -6.07
N ARG A 176 -5.06 -16.22 -5.74
CA ARG A 176 -4.32 -15.23 -6.53
C ARG A 176 -2.99 -14.95 -5.85
N ARG A 177 -1.96 -14.76 -6.68
CA ARG A 177 -0.67 -14.22 -6.24
C ARG A 177 -0.83 -12.77 -5.76
N SER A 178 0.26 -12.20 -5.24
CA SER A 178 0.35 -10.78 -4.91
C SER A 178 -0.13 -9.88 -6.07
N ILE A 179 -0.68 -8.72 -5.74
CA ILE A 179 -1.05 -7.68 -6.72
C ILE A 179 0.17 -7.09 -7.47
N LEU A 180 1.38 -7.18 -6.89
CA LEU A 180 2.60 -6.61 -7.49
C LEU A 180 2.92 -7.19 -8.89
N PRO A 181 2.98 -8.52 -9.09
CA PRO A 181 3.14 -9.14 -10.41
C PRO A 181 2.12 -8.73 -11.48
N ASP A 182 0.87 -8.51 -11.07
CA ASP A 182 -0.26 -8.24 -11.98
C ASP A 182 -0.33 -6.75 -12.35
N SER A 183 -0.16 -5.87 -11.36
CA SER A 183 -0.17 -4.41 -11.54
C SER A 183 1.11 -3.89 -12.19
N LYS A 184 2.24 -4.60 -12.02
CA LYS A 184 3.58 -4.13 -12.37
C LYS A 184 3.98 -2.85 -11.64
N ALA A 185 3.37 -2.55 -10.49
CA ALA A 185 3.82 -1.47 -9.63
C ALA A 185 5.27 -1.70 -9.18
N ASP A 186 5.99 -0.60 -8.98
CA ASP A 186 7.40 -0.63 -8.61
C ASP A 186 7.59 -0.78 -7.10
N LEU A 187 6.62 -0.31 -6.30
CA LEU A 187 6.59 -0.46 -4.84
C LEU A 187 5.14 -0.50 -4.31
N LEU A 188 4.88 -1.31 -3.29
CA LEU A 188 3.61 -1.37 -2.56
C LEU A 188 3.81 -0.90 -1.13
N LEU A 189 2.94 -0.02 -0.64
CA LEU A 189 2.91 0.45 0.75
C LEU A 189 1.66 -0.10 1.44
N PHE A 190 1.80 -0.64 2.65
CA PHE A 190 0.70 -1.26 3.39
C PHE A 190 0.65 -0.87 4.86
N GLY A 191 -0.55 -0.94 5.44
CA GLY A 191 -0.81 -0.48 6.80
C GLY A 191 -0.76 1.05 6.91
N ASN A 192 -0.28 1.54 8.05
CA ASN A 192 -0.11 2.98 8.30
C ASN A 192 1.16 3.47 7.57
N ALA A 193 0.97 3.87 6.32
CA ALA A 193 2.02 4.13 5.35
C ALA A 193 2.54 5.58 5.34
N GLU A 194 2.12 6.45 6.25
CA GLU A 194 2.49 7.87 6.28
C GLU A 194 4.02 8.05 6.35
N ARG A 195 4.69 7.27 7.21
CA ARG A 195 6.15 7.29 7.33
C ARG A 195 6.82 6.74 6.07
N ALA A 196 6.30 5.63 5.55
CA ALA A 196 6.85 4.98 4.38
C ALA A 196 6.75 5.87 3.14
N VAL A 197 5.59 6.50 2.88
CA VAL A 197 5.40 7.35 1.69
C VAL A 197 6.26 8.60 1.75
N VAL A 198 6.44 9.21 2.92
CA VAL A 198 7.32 10.36 3.10
C VAL A 198 8.77 9.98 2.85
N GLU A 199 9.23 8.85 3.40
CA GLU A 199 10.60 8.38 3.20
C GLU A 199 10.88 8.00 1.75
N VAL A 200 9.96 7.30 1.08
CA VAL A 200 10.08 7.01 -0.35
C VAL A 200 10.12 8.29 -1.17
N ALA A 201 9.25 9.25 -0.90
CA ALA A 201 9.21 10.51 -1.65
C ALA A 201 10.53 11.28 -1.57
N HIS A 202 11.12 11.40 -0.38
CA HIS A 202 12.41 12.06 -0.19
C HIS A 202 13.57 11.30 -0.83
N ARG A 203 13.57 9.96 -0.80
CA ARG A 203 14.63 9.15 -1.44
C ARG A 203 14.58 9.22 -2.95
N VAL A 204 13.38 9.11 -3.55
CA VAL A 204 13.19 9.28 -4.99
C VAL A 204 13.55 10.71 -5.42
N ALA A 205 13.18 11.71 -4.63
CA ALA A 205 13.57 13.10 -4.86
C ALA A 205 15.08 13.34 -4.79
N ALA A 206 15.80 12.55 -3.98
CA ALA A 206 17.26 12.54 -3.92
C ALA A 206 17.92 11.77 -5.09
N GLY A 207 17.13 11.23 -6.03
CA GLY A 207 17.61 10.52 -7.21
C GLY A 207 17.83 9.02 -7.00
N GLU A 208 17.38 8.46 -5.88
CA GLU A 208 17.47 7.02 -5.66
C GLU A 208 16.48 6.26 -6.55
N ASP A 209 16.95 5.20 -7.20
CA ASP A 209 16.09 4.30 -7.97
C ASP A 209 15.12 3.59 -7.02
N ILE A 210 13.82 3.73 -7.29
CA ILE A 210 12.72 3.09 -6.54
C ILE A 210 12.93 1.59 -6.33
N LYS A 211 13.60 0.90 -7.26
CA LYS A 211 13.86 -0.54 -7.19
C LYS A 211 14.91 -0.92 -6.15
N GLN A 212 15.75 0.03 -5.71
CA GLN A 212 16.76 -0.18 -4.68
C GLN A 212 16.21 0.09 -3.27
N ILE A 213 15.06 0.77 -3.18
CA ILE A 213 14.39 1.08 -1.92
C ILE A 213 13.70 -0.18 -1.37
N THR A 214 14.45 -0.96 -0.59
CA THR A 214 14.06 -2.31 -0.13
C THR A 214 14.05 -2.46 1.39
N ASP A 215 14.44 -1.41 2.11
CA ASP A 215 14.73 -1.41 3.54
C ASP A 215 13.76 -0.56 4.38
N ILE A 216 12.70 -0.04 3.74
CA ILE A 216 11.63 0.72 4.41
C ILE A 216 10.60 -0.23 5.00
N ARG A 217 10.25 -0.04 6.27
CA ARG A 217 9.20 -0.82 6.94
C ARG A 217 7.82 -0.48 6.35
N GLY A 218 6.97 -1.48 6.20
CA GLY A 218 5.62 -1.30 5.65
C GLY A 218 5.59 -1.20 4.12
N THR A 219 6.65 -1.64 3.43
CA THR A 219 6.69 -1.75 1.98
C THR A 219 6.83 -3.20 1.52
N ALA A 220 6.34 -3.49 0.32
CA ALA A 220 6.56 -4.74 -0.39
C ALA A 220 7.02 -4.43 -1.82
N TYR A 221 7.92 -5.25 -2.34
CA TYR A 221 8.52 -5.09 -3.66
C TYR A 221 8.78 -6.46 -4.28
N MET A 222 8.91 -6.48 -5.60
CA MET A 222 9.31 -7.69 -6.32
C MET A 222 10.81 -7.86 -6.26
N ARG A 223 11.26 -9.06 -5.86
CA ARG A 223 12.67 -9.47 -5.87
C ARG A 223 12.84 -10.73 -6.71
N GLN A 224 13.98 -10.83 -7.38
CA GLN A 224 14.44 -12.07 -7.98
C GLN A 224 15.30 -12.83 -6.97
N GLY A 225 14.96 -14.10 -6.74
CA GLY A 225 15.68 -14.97 -5.81
C GLY A 225 15.37 -14.72 -4.33
N ILE A 226 15.85 -15.64 -3.50
CA ILE A 226 15.71 -15.60 -2.05
C ILE A 226 16.74 -14.62 -1.48
N PRO A 227 16.41 -13.77 -0.50
CA PRO A 227 17.39 -12.90 0.13
C PRO A 227 18.47 -13.67 0.91
N GLU A 228 19.69 -13.12 0.94
CA GLU A 228 20.79 -13.71 1.71
C GLU A 228 20.45 -13.76 3.20
N GLY A 229 20.87 -14.83 3.86
CA GLY A 229 20.61 -15.06 5.29
C GLY A 229 19.19 -15.53 5.62
N TRP A 230 18.36 -15.85 4.62
CA TRP A 230 17.05 -16.46 4.83
C TRP A 230 17.07 -17.97 4.57
N THR A 231 16.36 -18.71 5.41
CA THR A 231 16.09 -20.14 5.20
C THR A 231 14.72 -20.29 4.54
N VAL A 232 14.66 -21.06 3.45
CA VAL A 232 13.39 -21.47 2.86
C VAL A 232 12.83 -22.61 3.69
N LEU A 233 11.66 -22.41 4.25
CA LEU A 233 10.88 -23.49 4.86
C LEU A 233 9.98 -24.09 3.78
N ASP A 234 10.03 -25.41 3.63
CA ASP A 234 9.05 -26.11 2.80
C ASP A 234 7.70 -26.11 3.52
N SER A 235 6.70 -25.52 2.87
CA SER A 235 5.31 -25.48 3.35
C SER A 235 4.37 -26.11 2.32
N SER A 236 4.88 -27.04 1.52
CA SER A 236 4.09 -27.79 0.52
C SER A 236 3.08 -28.74 1.17
N GLU A 237 3.31 -29.12 2.42
CA GLU A 237 2.40 -29.91 3.24
C GLU A 237 1.71 -29.03 4.28
N ILE A 238 0.45 -29.35 4.58
CA ILE A 238 -0.30 -28.68 5.65
C ILE A 238 0.27 -29.19 6.98
N ASP A 239 0.59 -28.25 7.88
CA ASP A 239 0.98 -28.57 9.25
C ASP A 239 -0.06 -29.51 9.90
N ALA A 240 0.38 -30.66 10.39
CA ALA A 240 -0.47 -31.57 11.15
C ALA A 240 -0.63 -31.06 12.60
N ASP A 241 -1.74 -31.41 13.27
CA ASP A 241 -2.05 -31.00 14.67
C ASP A 241 -0.90 -31.19 15.69
N LYS A 242 0.07 -32.05 15.38
CA LYS A 242 1.22 -32.37 16.24
C LYS A 242 2.49 -31.56 15.92
N SER A 243 2.55 -30.80 14.81
CA SER A 243 3.73 -30.04 14.41
C SER A 243 3.78 -28.62 15.01
N LEU A 244 2.63 -28.10 15.48
CA LEU A 244 2.51 -26.72 15.96
C LEU A 244 2.61 -26.62 17.48
N VAL A 245 3.80 -26.92 18.03
CA VAL A 245 4.15 -26.33 19.33
C VAL A 245 4.58 -24.89 19.05
N HIS A 246 3.64 -23.95 19.08
CA HIS A 246 4.00 -22.53 19.03
C HIS A 246 4.70 -22.17 20.35
N PRO A 247 6.00 -21.84 20.34
CA PRO A 247 6.74 -21.50 21.56
C PRO A 247 6.26 -20.18 22.18
N GLN A 248 5.49 -19.39 21.42
CA GLN A 248 4.92 -18.12 21.85
C GLN A 248 3.44 -18.28 22.15
N THR A 249 3.02 -17.75 23.29
CA THR A 249 1.62 -17.60 23.68
C THR A 249 0.88 -16.80 22.60
N ASP A 250 -0.32 -17.25 22.22
CA ASP A 250 -1.20 -16.53 21.30
C ASP A 250 -1.36 -15.05 21.75
N PRO A 251 -0.92 -14.07 20.93
CA PRO A 251 -0.98 -12.65 21.29
C PRO A 251 -2.41 -12.11 21.34
N TYR A 252 -3.40 -12.84 20.82
CA TYR A 252 -4.82 -12.52 20.86
C TYR A 252 -5.60 -13.38 21.86
N ALA A 253 -4.92 -14.23 22.63
CA ALA A 253 -5.56 -14.97 23.71
C ALA A 253 -6.21 -13.97 24.68
N ASP A 254 -7.49 -14.19 24.98
CA ASP A 254 -8.21 -13.36 25.94
C ASP A 254 -7.58 -13.52 27.34
N THR A 255 -6.78 -12.52 27.72
CA THR A 255 -6.09 -12.48 29.02
C THR A 255 -7.02 -12.07 30.15
N SER A 256 -8.24 -11.60 29.85
CA SER A 256 -9.21 -11.14 30.85
C SER A 256 -9.88 -12.30 31.62
N ALA A 257 -9.76 -13.54 31.12
CA ALA A 257 -10.29 -14.73 31.77
C ALA A 257 -9.39 -15.29 32.90
N LYS A 258 -8.17 -14.77 33.09
CA LYS A 258 -7.20 -15.31 34.07
C LYS A 258 -7.34 -14.77 35.50
N ASP A 259 -8.19 -13.77 35.74
CA ASP A 259 -8.40 -13.18 37.08
C ASP A 259 -9.58 -13.78 37.86
N LYS A 260 -10.01 -15.00 37.55
CA LYS A 260 -10.92 -15.79 38.40
C LYS A 260 -10.31 -17.12 38.83
N GLN A 261 -9.38 -16.98 39.77
CA GLN A 261 -9.01 -17.89 40.86
C GLN A 261 -9.52 -19.35 40.81
N GLY A 262 -8.58 -20.30 40.78
CA GLY A 262 -8.76 -21.70 41.15
C GLY A 262 -7.43 -22.32 41.61
N CYS A 263 -7.40 -22.83 42.83
CA CYS A 263 -6.23 -23.34 43.57
C CYS A 263 -5.87 -24.80 43.18
N GLY A 264 -4.56 -25.14 43.19
CA GLY A 264 -4.00 -26.50 42.99
C GLY A 264 -3.65 -26.81 41.52
N ASP A 265 -2.47 -27.28 41.11
CA ASP A 265 -1.51 -28.16 41.76
C ASP A 265 -0.06 -27.85 41.35
N LYS A 266 0.86 -28.12 42.29
CA LYS A 266 2.30 -28.21 42.03
C LYS A 266 2.59 -29.53 41.31
N ASN A 267 3.11 -29.49 40.09
CA ASN A 267 4.21 -30.35 39.58
C ASN A 267 4.34 -30.26 38.06
N ASN A 268 5.37 -29.57 37.57
CA ASN A 268 6.40 -30.18 36.72
C ASN A 268 7.48 -29.14 36.38
N GLN A 269 8.65 -29.30 36.98
CA GLN A 269 9.87 -28.65 36.49
C GLN A 269 10.47 -29.55 35.41
N THR A 270 10.36 -29.16 34.14
CA THR A 270 11.13 -29.77 33.06
C THR A 270 12.25 -28.80 32.67
N LYS A 271 13.50 -29.22 32.91
CA LYS A 271 14.72 -28.50 32.51
C LYS A 271 14.81 -28.40 30.98
N PRO A 272 15.35 -27.29 30.42
CA PRO A 272 15.57 -27.20 28.98
C PRO A 272 16.77 -28.08 28.57
N SER A 273 16.52 -29.04 27.66
CA SER A 273 17.57 -29.73 26.93
C SER A 273 18.15 -28.80 25.85
N LYS A 274 19.47 -28.73 25.77
CA LYS A 274 20.18 -28.07 24.66
C LYS A 274 19.97 -28.90 23.39
N ILE A 275 19.44 -28.28 22.34
CA ILE A 275 19.37 -28.87 21.00
C ILE A 275 20.71 -28.59 20.31
N ASP A 276 21.36 -29.65 19.82
CA ASP A 276 22.61 -29.62 19.07
C ASP A 276 22.32 -29.29 17.59
N PRO A 277 22.88 -28.21 17.01
CA PRO A 277 22.54 -27.73 15.68
C PRO A 277 23.01 -28.59 14.48
N ASN A 278 23.64 -29.76 14.72
CA ASN A 278 24.19 -30.60 13.64
C ASN A 278 23.49 -31.94 13.41
N GLN A 279 22.34 -32.21 14.02
CA GLN A 279 21.54 -33.39 13.66
C GLN A 279 20.34 -33.00 12.81
N GLY A 280 20.47 -33.18 11.48
CA GLY A 280 19.32 -33.09 10.59
C GLY A 280 19.59 -32.71 9.13
N ALA A 281 20.78 -32.97 8.58
CA ALA A 281 20.97 -33.00 7.13
C ALA A 281 21.10 -34.46 6.68
N VAL A 282 19.96 -35.11 6.44
CA VAL A 282 19.87 -36.28 5.57
C VAL A 282 18.75 -36.02 4.58
N GLN A 283 19.15 -35.93 3.31
CA GLN A 283 18.45 -36.01 2.00
C GLN A 283 16.93 -36.25 2.07
N VAL A 284 16.10 -35.57 1.27
CA VAL A 284 16.12 -35.38 -0.20
C VAL A 284 15.62 -33.99 -0.58
#